data_AF-A0A7Y5SMT7-F1
#
_entry.id   AF-A0A7Y5SMT7-F1
#
_cell.length_a   1.000
_cell.length_b   1.000
_cell.length_c   1.000
_cell.angle_alpha   90.00
_cell.angle_beta   90.00
_cell.angle_gamma   90.00
#
_symmetry.space_group_name_H-M   'P 1'
#
loop_
_entity.id
_entity.type
_entity.pdbx_description
1 polymer ?
#
loop_
_entity_poly.entity_id
_entity_poly.type
_entity_poly.pdbx_seq_one_letter_code
_entity_poly.pdbx_strand_id
1 'polypeptide(L)'
;MSEPAVFGLIRDGQPRFYGDRWAVVFLHREILFGPDDFEAWVTQLEELDEWSDECSGGAVADYDRKKLVWYAEVEPLRIPRLSAIYQRLLQAAWPGFDVAFAHQGMRELSKAVGIDAPGETYGDQQPETVREAARIHDQEEPEDSEADEEGEETAHFDEEENRAWVTVVAADGAVRHRQLEHLPADLLNANNEPLSALRDLPPAEVPPEAVVVEGMWINEPKKSIGVWGARALHEKLPDIRKGWEGWTVEWAERGYEEQCQVAGPAGVPLREAEALAKLLPTILSTKRFDISTVLGALGGGLKKTAMKATGCLLIVLCLPLVIFGLVSGNWKAVLISIAITCAVVIAAFKMIERRVKRSFASKVPGAGDDRAPPAAGPLEEPLRRQRIDQLLIAAGLPRLVEVEPLFPKKSELDLLGS
;
A
#
# COMPACT_ATOMS: atom_id res chain seq x y z
N MET A 1 -7.36 -10.93 -4.24
CA MET A 1 -8.77 -10.77 -4.65
C MET A 1 -8.76 -10.12 -6.03
N SER A 2 -9.84 -10.14 -6.82
CA SER A 2 -9.91 -9.25 -7.98
C SER A 2 -10.07 -7.83 -7.48
N GLU A 3 -9.41 -6.88 -8.12
CA GLU A 3 -9.54 -5.46 -7.79
C GLU A 3 -10.07 -4.75 -9.04
N PRO A 4 -11.39 -4.85 -9.28
CA PRO A 4 -12.00 -4.33 -10.50
C PRO A 4 -11.88 -2.81 -10.57
N ALA A 5 -11.65 -2.31 -11.79
CA ALA A 5 -11.65 -0.90 -12.10
C ALA A 5 -12.71 -0.58 -13.14
N VAL A 6 -13.28 0.62 -13.04
CA VAL A 6 -14.23 1.18 -14.02
C VAL A 6 -13.69 2.48 -14.61
N PHE A 7 -13.93 2.68 -15.90
CA PHE A 7 -13.49 3.85 -16.62
C PHE A 7 -14.67 4.52 -17.32
N GLY A 8 -14.76 5.84 -17.19
CA GLY A 8 -15.73 6.66 -17.91
C GLY A 8 -15.02 7.58 -18.91
N LEU A 9 -15.37 7.48 -20.18
CA LEU A 9 -14.93 8.42 -21.22
C LEU A 9 -16.13 9.26 -21.66
N ILE A 10 -16.06 10.58 -21.50
CA ILE A 10 -17.14 11.49 -21.90
C ILE A 10 -16.68 12.30 -23.11
N ARG A 11 -17.44 12.17 -24.21
CA ARG A 11 -17.29 12.96 -25.44
C ARG A 11 -18.67 13.36 -25.97
N ASP A 12 -18.78 14.57 -26.48
CA ASP A 12 -20.04 15.11 -27.02
C ASP A 12 -21.22 14.99 -26.03
N GLY A 13 -20.94 15.08 -24.74
CA GLY A 13 -21.90 14.91 -23.64
C GLY A 13 -22.38 13.47 -23.41
N GLN A 14 -21.78 12.47 -24.06
CA GLN A 14 -22.14 11.05 -23.94
C GLN A 14 -21.06 10.28 -23.17
N PRO A 15 -21.38 9.67 -22.02
CA PRO A 15 -20.46 8.79 -21.33
C PRO A 15 -20.45 7.40 -21.99
N ARG A 16 -19.25 6.81 -22.10
CA ARG A 16 -19.04 5.38 -22.39
C ARG A 16 -18.26 4.76 -21.25
N PHE A 17 -18.63 3.55 -20.87
CA PHE A 17 -18.09 2.89 -19.69
C PHE A 17 -17.29 1.66 -20.08
N TYR A 18 -16.20 1.43 -19.36
CA TYR A 18 -15.32 0.29 -19.58
C TYR A 18 -14.91 -0.32 -18.25
N GLY A 19 -14.69 -1.62 -18.22
CA GLY A 19 -14.30 -2.36 -17.03
C GLY A 19 -13.09 -3.25 -17.25
N ASP A 20 -12.30 -3.42 -16.19
CA ASP A 20 -11.25 -4.45 -16.13
C ASP A 20 -11.12 -4.98 -14.71
N ARG A 21 -10.85 -6.28 -14.56
CA ARG A 21 -10.82 -6.95 -13.24
C ARG A 21 -9.55 -6.69 -12.42
N TRP A 22 -8.53 -6.10 -13.02
CA TRP A 22 -7.17 -5.97 -12.48
C TRP A 22 -6.55 -4.60 -12.71
N ALA A 23 -7.18 -3.72 -13.49
CA ALA A 23 -6.55 -2.49 -13.93
C ALA A 23 -6.29 -1.47 -12.82
N VAL A 24 -6.93 -1.57 -11.65
CA VAL A 24 -6.68 -0.60 -10.56
C VAL A 24 -5.21 -0.64 -10.09
N VAL A 25 -4.61 -1.84 -10.05
CA VAL A 25 -3.21 -2.04 -9.64
C VAL A 25 -2.24 -1.26 -10.54
N PHE A 26 -2.62 -1.04 -11.79
CA PHE A 26 -1.80 -0.31 -12.76
C PHE A 26 -2.35 1.05 -13.14
N LEU A 27 -3.46 1.49 -12.56
CA LEU A 27 -4.12 2.72 -13.01
C LEU A 27 -3.16 3.91 -12.99
N HIS A 28 -2.36 4.03 -11.92
CA HIS A 28 -1.35 5.08 -11.78
C HIS A 28 -0.21 4.99 -12.82
N ARG A 29 0.05 3.83 -13.41
CA ARG A 29 0.95 3.69 -14.57
C ARG A 29 0.24 4.13 -15.85
N GLU A 30 -0.96 3.62 -16.09
CA GLU A 30 -1.61 3.78 -17.40
C GLU A 30 -2.06 5.22 -17.65
N ILE A 31 -2.59 5.88 -16.62
CA ILE A 31 -3.07 7.26 -16.71
C ILE A 31 -1.93 8.25 -16.96
N LEU A 32 -0.68 7.92 -16.63
CA LEU A 32 0.45 8.85 -16.70
C LEU A 32 0.94 9.14 -18.13
N PHE A 33 0.50 8.40 -19.14
CA PHE A 33 0.91 8.64 -20.53
C PHE A 33 0.07 9.72 -21.24
N GLY A 34 -0.95 10.26 -20.57
CA GLY A 34 -1.77 11.37 -21.06
C GLY A 34 -3.06 10.92 -21.75
N PRO A 35 -3.88 11.89 -22.21
CA PRO A 35 -5.25 11.64 -22.65
C PRO A 35 -5.36 10.65 -23.81
N ASP A 36 -4.55 10.83 -24.86
CA ASP A 36 -4.66 10.02 -26.08
C ASP A 36 -4.25 8.56 -25.84
N ASP A 37 -3.14 8.34 -25.12
CA ASP A 37 -2.67 7.00 -24.76
C ASP A 37 -3.64 6.30 -23.78
N PHE A 38 -4.21 7.07 -22.85
CA PHE A 38 -5.20 6.56 -21.90
C PHE A 38 -6.50 6.15 -22.60
N GLU A 39 -7.06 6.96 -23.50
CA GLU A 39 -8.24 6.60 -24.29
C GLU A 39 -7.99 5.39 -25.19
N ALA A 40 -6.85 5.37 -25.89
CA ALA A 40 -6.47 4.25 -26.73
C ALA A 40 -6.36 2.95 -25.93
N TRP A 41 -5.90 3.01 -24.68
CA TRP A 41 -5.86 1.86 -23.78
C TRP A 41 -7.25 1.46 -23.25
N VAL A 42 -8.03 2.41 -22.70
CA VAL A 42 -9.36 2.15 -22.12
C VAL A 42 -10.32 1.55 -23.16
N THR A 43 -10.28 2.03 -24.40
CA THR A 43 -11.18 1.54 -25.47
C THR A 43 -10.92 0.11 -25.93
N GLN A 44 -9.84 -0.53 -25.45
CA GLN A 44 -9.56 -1.94 -25.66
C GLN A 44 -10.12 -2.85 -24.55
N LEU A 45 -10.64 -2.26 -23.47
CA LEU A 45 -11.24 -2.98 -22.35
C LEU A 45 -12.68 -3.42 -22.67
N GLU A 46 -13.28 -4.19 -21.76
CA GLU A 46 -14.67 -4.60 -21.87
C GLU A 46 -15.58 -3.36 -21.72
N GLU A 47 -16.32 -3.03 -22.78
CA GLU A 47 -17.34 -1.97 -22.73
C GLU A 47 -18.53 -2.45 -21.89
N LEU A 48 -18.99 -1.59 -20.98
CA LEU A 48 -20.08 -1.86 -20.05
C LEU A 48 -21.32 -1.09 -20.50
N ASP A 49 -22.50 -1.71 -20.33
CA ASP A 49 -23.78 -1.05 -20.62
C ASP A 49 -24.09 0.06 -19.59
N GLU A 50 -23.57 -0.06 -18.37
CA GLU A 50 -23.80 0.87 -17.27
C GLU A 50 -22.55 1.04 -16.38
N TRP A 51 -22.54 2.12 -15.60
CA TRP A 51 -21.51 2.37 -14.60
C TRP A 51 -21.64 1.39 -13.43
N SER A 52 -20.51 0.83 -12.98
CA SER A 52 -20.44 -0.06 -11.81
C SER A 52 -19.80 0.65 -10.63
N ASP A 53 -20.47 0.64 -9.48
CA ASP A 53 -19.94 1.11 -8.20
C ASP A 53 -19.25 0.01 -7.39
N GLU A 54 -19.41 -1.26 -7.77
CA GLU A 54 -18.73 -2.43 -7.20
C GLU A 54 -17.25 -2.56 -7.67
N CYS A 55 -16.55 -1.44 -7.76
CA CYS A 55 -15.15 -1.35 -8.19
C CYS A 55 -14.23 -0.82 -7.09
N SER A 56 -12.97 -1.27 -7.09
CA SER A 56 -11.93 -0.83 -6.15
C SER A 56 -11.24 0.47 -6.61
N GLY A 57 -11.47 0.89 -7.85
CA GLY A 57 -10.91 2.12 -8.40
C GLY A 57 -11.38 2.40 -9.81
N GLY A 58 -10.81 3.45 -10.41
CA GLY A 58 -11.23 3.87 -11.74
C GLY A 58 -10.80 5.28 -12.09
N ALA A 59 -11.15 5.69 -13.31
CA ALA A 59 -10.96 7.06 -13.76
C ALA A 59 -12.05 7.51 -14.72
N VAL A 60 -12.40 8.79 -14.63
CA VAL A 60 -13.36 9.46 -15.49
C VAL A 60 -12.63 10.58 -16.22
N ALA A 61 -12.53 10.47 -17.54
CA ALA A 61 -11.95 11.46 -18.42
C ALA A 61 -13.08 12.16 -19.21
N ASP A 62 -13.34 13.42 -18.86
CA ASP A 62 -14.24 14.30 -19.57
C ASP A 62 -13.45 15.11 -20.61
N TYR A 63 -13.52 14.68 -21.87
CA TYR A 63 -12.79 15.31 -22.96
C TYR A 63 -13.41 16.63 -23.41
N ASP A 64 -14.69 16.85 -23.12
CA ASP A 64 -15.42 18.06 -23.46
C ASP A 64 -15.04 19.20 -22.50
N ARG A 65 -15.00 18.90 -21.19
CA ARG A 65 -14.65 19.85 -20.13
C ARG A 65 -13.17 19.87 -19.80
N LYS A 66 -12.38 18.95 -20.37
CA LYS A 66 -10.97 18.72 -20.04
C LYS A 66 -10.81 18.50 -18.54
N LYS A 67 -11.48 17.47 -18.01
CA LYS A 67 -11.37 17.08 -16.60
C LYS A 67 -11.01 15.61 -16.48
N LEU A 68 -10.08 15.30 -15.58
CA LEU A 68 -9.73 13.95 -15.21
C LEU A 68 -9.97 13.78 -13.70
N VAL A 69 -10.84 12.84 -13.33
CA VAL A 69 -11.02 12.43 -11.94
C VAL A 69 -10.63 10.97 -11.83
N TRP A 70 -9.79 10.59 -10.88
CA TRP A 70 -9.34 9.21 -10.75
C TRP A 70 -9.20 8.80 -9.28
N TYR A 71 -9.40 7.53 -9.01
CA TYR A 71 -9.26 6.92 -7.69
C TYR A 71 -8.59 5.56 -7.82
N ALA A 72 -7.59 5.31 -6.99
CA ALA A 72 -7.03 3.99 -6.78
C ALA A 72 -6.34 3.95 -5.41
N GLU A 73 -6.44 2.81 -4.75
CA GLU A 73 -5.65 2.50 -3.55
C GLU A 73 -4.27 2.05 -4.00
N VAL A 74 -3.35 3.00 -4.12
CA VAL A 74 -1.96 2.74 -4.52
C VAL A 74 -1.07 3.02 -3.32
N GLU A 75 -0.49 1.98 -2.74
CA GLU A 75 0.18 2.04 -1.44
C GLU A 75 1.26 3.15 -1.35
N PRO A 76 2.16 3.34 -2.34
CA PRO A 76 3.10 4.45 -2.31
C PRO A 76 2.45 5.85 -2.33
N LEU A 77 1.26 6.00 -2.92
CA LEU A 77 0.56 7.28 -3.03
C LEU A 77 -0.21 7.65 -1.76
N ARG A 78 -0.25 6.76 -0.75
CA ARG A 78 -0.72 7.10 0.60
C ARG A 78 0.23 8.07 1.31
N ILE A 79 1.50 8.10 0.91
CA ILE A 79 2.51 9.03 1.44
C ILE A 79 2.32 10.39 0.78
N PRO A 80 2.03 11.47 1.52
CA PRO A 80 1.69 12.79 0.94
C PRO A 80 2.73 13.34 -0.02
N ARG A 81 4.03 13.12 0.27
CA ARG A 81 5.13 13.56 -0.59
C ARG A 81 5.13 12.86 -1.95
N LEU A 82 4.88 11.55 -1.98
CA LEU A 82 4.81 10.77 -3.22
C LEU A 82 3.56 11.15 -4.00
N SER A 83 2.42 11.31 -3.32
CA SER A 83 1.16 11.78 -3.90
C SER A 83 1.33 13.14 -4.59
N ALA A 84 1.97 14.11 -3.94
CA ALA A 84 2.22 15.44 -4.50
C ALA A 84 3.14 15.41 -5.75
N ILE A 85 4.17 14.57 -5.73
CA ILE A 85 5.08 14.39 -6.89
C ILE A 85 4.34 13.71 -8.04
N TYR A 86 3.56 12.67 -7.75
CA TYR A 86 2.76 11.98 -8.74
C TYR A 86 1.70 12.90 -9.37
N GLN A 87 1.03 13.73 -8.58
CA GLN A 87 0.08 14.73 -9.06
C GLN A 87 0.75 15.74 -10.02
N ARG A 88 1.99 16.18 -9.73
CA ARG A 88 2.76 17.04 -10.64
C ARG A 88 3.07 16.35 -11.97
N LEU A 89 3.46 15.07 -11.94
CA LEU A 89 3.67 14.28 -13.14
C LEU A 89 2.37 14.16 -13.94
N LEU A 90 1.26 13.86 -13.28
CA LEU A 90 -0.03 13.68 -13.94
C LEU A 90 -0.54 14.98 -14.58
N GLN A 91 -0.38 16.11 -13.89
CA GLN A 91 -0.71 17.43 -14.44
C GLN A 91 0.12 17.77 -15.70
N ALA A 92 1.40 17.37 -15.73
CA ALA A 92 2.25 17.54 -16.90
C ALA A 92 1.87 16.59 -18.05
N ALA A 93 1.39 15.37 -17.73
CA ALA A 93 0.97 14.37 -18.70
C ALA A 93 -0.38 14.71 -19.35
N TRP A 94 -1.23 15.48 -18.67
CA TRP A 94 -2.57 15.86 -19.12
C TRP A 94 -2.68 17.38 -19.36
N PRO A 95 -1.98 17.92 -20.38
CA PRO A 95 -1.96 19.35 -20.63
C PRO A 95 -3.37 19.88 -20.95
N GLY A 96 -3.77 20.94 -20.25
CA GLY A 96 -5.06 21.59 -20.42
C GLY A 96 -6.22 20.90 -19.69
N PHE A 97 -5.99 19.78 -19.01
CA PHE A 97 -6.99 19.16 -18.14
C PHE A 97 -6.87 19.65 -16.69
N ASP A 98 -8.02 19.78 -16.03
CA ASP A 98 -8.15 19.83 -14.58
C ASP A 98 -8.07 18.40 -14.03
N VAL A 99 -6.98 18.06 -13.34
CA VAL A 99 -6.70 16.71 -12.85
C VAL A 99 -6.95 16.65 -11.35
N ALA A 100 -7.85 15.78 -10.91
CA ALA A 100 -8.20 15.61 -9.50
C ALA A 100 -8.15 14.13 -9.08
N PHE A 101 -7.64 13.88 -7.87
CA PHE A 101 -7.82 12.59 -7.20
C PHE A 101 -9.16 12.59 -6.47
N ALA A 102 -9.93 11.51 -6.63
CA ALA A 102 -11.22 11.32 -5.97
C ALA A 102 -11.00 10.82 -4.54
N HIS A 103 -10.95 11.75 -3.57
CA HIS A 103 -10.63 11.41 -2.18
C HIS A 103 -11.76 10.70 -1.45
N GLN A 104 -13.01 10.90 -1.88
CA GLN A 104 -14.16 10.11 -1.43
C GLN A 104 -14.37 8.85 -2.29
N GLY A 105 -13.32 8.41 -3.00
CA GLY A 105 -13.29 7.18 -3.77
C GLY A 105 -14.31 7.13 -4.90
N MET A 106 -14.98 5.99 -5.03
CA MET A 106 -15.97 5.73 -6.07
C MET A 106 -17.12 6.74 -6.09
N ARG A 107 -17.47 7.38 -4.96
CA ARG A 107 -18.52 8.39 -4.89
C ARG A 107 -18.23 9.61 -5.77
N GLU A 108 -16.99 10.09 -5.76
CA GLU A 108 -16.58 11.22 -6.59
C GLU A 108 -16.49 10.84 -8.07
N LEU A 109 -16.13 9.59 -8.39
CA LEU A 109 -16.15 9.08 -9.76
C LEU A 109 -17.58 8.97 -10.31
N SER A 110 -18.52 8.40 -9.54
CA SER A 110 -19.95 8.35 -9.92
C SER A 110 -20.50 9.75 -10.19
N LYS A 111 -20.17 10.71 -9.32
CA LYS A 111 -20.54 12.12 -9.53
C LYS A 111 -19.91 12.72 -10.79
N ALA A 112 -18.67 12.34 -11.13
CA ALA A 112 -17.99 12.82 -12.32
C ALA A 112 -18.67 12.35 -13.63
N VAL A 113 -19.30 11.17 -13.63
CA VAL A 113 -20.13 10.68 -14.75
C VAL A 113 -21.59 11.14 -14.70
N GLY A 114 -21.95 11.97 -13.71
CA GLY A 114 -23.31 12.52 -13.56
C GLY A 114 -24.31 11.58 -12.87
N ILE A 115 -23.82 10.58 -12.14
CA ILE A 115 -24.64 9.65 -11.37
C ILE A 115 -24.59 10.06 -9.89
N ASP A 116 -25.74 10.42 -9.34
CA ASP A 116 -25.91 10.64 -7.90
C ASP A 116 -26.07 9.28 -7.20
N ALA A 117 -24.95 8.57 -7.01
CA ALA A 117 -24.94 7.34 -6.23
C ALA A 117 -24.93 7.68 -4.73
N PRO A 118 -25.76 7.03 -3.90
CA PRO A 118 -25.58 7.02 -2.45
C PRO A 118 -24.32 6.21 -2.15
N GLY A 119 -23.15 6.83 -2.29
CA GLY A 119 -21.90 6.17 -1.95
C GLY A 119 -21.88 5.89 -0.45
N GLU A 120 -21.81 4.62 -0.09
CA GLU A 120 -21.30 4.25 1.23
C GLU A 120 -19.91 4.88 1.33
N THR A 121 -19.71 5.69 2.36
CA THR A 121 -18.34 6.08 2.70
C THR A 121 -17.76 4.79 3.23
N TYR A 122 -16.87 4.13 2.48
CA TYR A 122 -16.08 3.03 3.04
C TYR A 122 -15.54 3.56 4.35
N GLY A 123 -16.06 3.02 5.45
CA GLY A 123 -15.72 3.52 6.76
C GLY A 123 -14.22 3.35 6.89
N ASP A 124 -13.49 4.47 6.97
CA ASP A 124 -12.10 4.45 7.41
C ASP A 124 -12.08 3.51 8.62
N GLN A 125 -11.32 2.41 8.54
CA GLN A 125 -10.98 1.59 9.71
C GLN A 125 -9.98 2.39 10.56
N GLN A 126 -10.39 3.60 10.92
CA GLN A 126 -9.67 4.48 11.80
C GLN A 126 -9.77 3.86 13.20
N PRO A 127 -8.62 3.57 13.84
CA PRO A 127 -8.64 3.06 15.20
C PRO A 127 -9.42 3.99 16.12
N GLU A 128 -10.19 3.44 17.03
CA GLU A 128 -10.99 4.25 17.95
C GLU A 128 -10.11 4.90 19.01
N THR A 129 -9.03 4.22 19.41
CA THR A 129 -8.16 4.65 20.53
C THR A 129 -6.67 4.71 20.20
N VAL A 130 -5.92 5.53 20.94
CA VAL A 130 -4.44 5.59 20.89
C VAL A 130 -3.79 4.23 21.15
N ARG A 131 -4.34 3.42 22.06
CA ARG A 131 -3.79 2.09 22.39
C ARG A 131 -3.98 1.10 21.24
N GLU A 132 -5.18 1.07 20.66
CA GLU A 132 -5.49 0.26 19.49
C GLU A 132 -4.60 0.67 18.30
N ALA A 133 -4.47 1.97 18.02
CA ALA A 133 -3.60 2.48 16.96
C ALA A 133 -2.12 2.18 17.20
N ALA A 134 -1.72 2.02 18.47
CA ALA A 134 -0.37 1.59 18.83
C ALA A 134 -0.19 0.07 18.80
N ARG A 135 -1.21 -0.70 18.38
CA ARG A 135 -1.23 -2.18 18.38
C ARG A 135 -0.89 -2.81 19.74
N ILE A 136 -1.22 -2.08 20.80
CA ILE A 136 -1.20 -2.63 22.15
C ILE A 136 -2.59 -3.25 22.34
N HIS A 137 -2.70 -4.53 22.04
CA HIS A 137 -3.90 -5.27 22.36
C HIS A 137 -3.90 -5.50 23.87
N ASP A 138 -4.98 -5.10 24.54
CA ASP A 138 -5.26 -5.58 25.89
C ASP A 138 -5.55 -7.09 25.77
N GLN A 139 -4.51 -7.90 25.71
CA GLN A 139 -4.64 -9.35 25.68
C GLN A 139 -5.20 -9.79 27.04
N GLU A 140 -6.52 -9.93 27.13
CA GLU A 140 -7.10 -11.05 27.89
C GLU A 140 -6.78 -12.34 27.10
N GLU A 141 -5.50 -12.69 26.96
CA GLU A 141 -5.15 -14.02 26.46
C GLU A 141 -5.70 -15.05 27.47
N PRO A 142 -6.46 -16.06 27.02
CA PRO A 142 -6.94 -17.10 27.91
C PRO A 142 -5.75 -17.77 28.61
N GLU A 143 -5.83 -17.88 29.95
CA GLU A 143 -4.79 -18.29 30.91
C GLU A 143 -4.07 -19.64 30.63
N ASP A 144 -4.39 -20.34 29.55
CA ASP A 144 -3.84 -21.67 29.20
C ASP A 144 -2.71 -21.62 28.15
N SER A 145 -2.29 -20.43 27.74
CA SER A 145 -1.10 -20.19 26.91
C SER A 145 0.14 -20.22 27.82
N GLU A 146 0.70 -21.41 28.08
CA GLU A 146 1.96 -21.53 28.84
C GLU A 146 3.09 -20.79 28.09
N ALA A 147 3.41 -19.62 28.65
CA ALA A 147 4.37 -18.64 28.18
C ALA A 147 5.75 -19.20 27.87
N ASP A 148 6.34 -18.68 26.79
CA ASP A 148 7.77 -18.43 26.71
C ASP A 148 8.01 -16.92 26.49
N GLU A 149 8.63 -16.32 27.52
CA GLU A 149 9.43 -15.09 27.56
C GLU A 149 8.75 -13.71 27.60
N GLU A 150 8.95 -13.07 28.77
CA GLU A 150 8.74 -11.67 29.16
C GLU A 150 9.46 -10.66 28.24
N GLY A 151 9.07 -10.58 26.97
CA GLY A 151 9.42 -9.44 26.11
C GLY A 151 8.46 -8.30 26.39
N GLU A 152 8.96 -7.10 26.71
CA GLU A 152 8.16 -5.88 26.69
C GLU A 152 7.39 -5.81 25.36
N GLU A 153 6.05 -5.91 25.41
CA GLU A 153 5.13 -5.83 24.26
C GLU A 153 5.19 -4.43 23.63
N THR A 154 6.31 -4.14 22.98
CA THR A 154 6.45 -2.98 22.13
C THR A 154 5.97 -3.38 20.75
N ALA A 155 4.90 -2.74 20.29
CA ALA A 155 4.45 -2.90 18.91
C ALA A 155 5.60 -2.52 17.97
N HIS A 156 6.11 -3.53 17.27
CA HIS A 156 7.17 -3.35 16.29
C HIS A 156 6.53 -3.08 14.93
N PHE A 157 6.68 -1.85 14.43
CA PHE A 157 6.35 -1.54 13.04
C PHE A 157 7.52 -1.94 12.14
N ASP A 158 7.25 -2.74 11.11
CA ASP A 158 8.28 -3.10 10.13
C ASP A 158 8.84 -1.85 9.44
N GLU A 159 10.11 -1.86 9.00
CA GLU A 159 10.76 -0.69 8.39
C GLU A 159 10.02 -0.14 7.15
N GLU A 160 9.21 -0.97 6.49
CA GLU A 160 8.49 -0.65 5.26
C GLU A 160 7.01 -0.35 5.50
N GLU A 161 6.54 -0.53 6.73
CA GLU A 161 5.12 -0.42 7.08
C GLU A 161 4.67 1.04 7.18
N ASN A 162 3.56 1.36 6.52
CA ASN A 162 2.94 2.67 6.61
C ASN A 162 2.39 2.96 8.01
N ARG A 163 2.61 4.18 8.49
CA ARG A 163 2.23 4.57 9.86
C ARG A 163 1.92 6.07 9.97
N ALA A 164 1.20 6.44 11.01
CA ALA A 164 1.05 7.81 11.48
C ALA A 164 2.19 8.21 12.44
N TRP A 165 2.62 9.47 12.38
CA TRP A 165 3.64 10.02 13.28
C TRP A 165 3.06 11.09 14.21
N VAL A 166 3.11 10.82 15.51
CA VAL A 166 2.70 11.80 16.54
C VAL A 166 3.91 12.35 17.28
N THR A 167 3.97 13.67 17.44
CA THR A 167 5.00 14.37 18.22
C THR A 167 4.36 15.15 19.36
N VAL A 168 4.79 14.91 20.59
CA VAL A 168 4.37 15.67 21.78
C VAL A 168 5.54 16.51 22.28
N VAL A 169 5.37 17.83 22.24
CA VAL A 169 6.24 18.81 22.92
C VAL A 169 5.61 19.09 24.28
N ALA A 170 6.14 18.45 25.31
CA ALA A 170 5.58 18.50 26.65
C ALA A 170 5.90 19.82 27.37
N ALA A 171 5.21 20.07 28.49
CA ALA A 171 5.39 21.27 29.31
C ALA A 171 6.83 21.46 29.84
N ASP A 172 7.58 20.37 30.02
CA ASP A 172 8.99 20.35 30.43
C ASP A 172 9.96 20.68 29.26
N GLY A 173 9.44 20.86 28.04
CA GLY A 173 10.21 21.09 26.82
C GLY A 173 10.75 19.81 26.19
N ALA A 174 10.51 18.63 26.77
CA ALA A 174 10.92 17.38 26.17
C ALA A 174 10.02 17.04 24.96
N VAL A 175 10.68 16.63 23.89
CA VAL A 175 10.03 16.19 22.65
C VAL A 175 9.97 14.67 22.65
N ARG A 176 8.78 14.11 22.46
CA ARG A 176 8.54 12.67 22.47
C ARG A 176 7.77 12.28 21.21
N HIS A 177 8.24 11.26 20.49
CA HIS A 177 7.58 10.75 19.30
C HIS A 177 6.86 9.43 19.59
N ARG A 178 5.78 9.20 18.86
CA ARG A 178 5.01 7.96 18.82
C ARG A 178 4.74 7.58 17.36
N GLN A 179 4.73 6.28 17.11
CA GLN A 179 4.30 5.70 15.85
C GLN A 179 2.99 4.97 16.12
N LEU A 180 2.00 5.22 15.26
CA LEU A 180 0.67 4.63 15.33
C LEU A 180 0.35 4.09 13.93
N GLU A 181 -0.53 3.11 13.80
CA GLU A 181 -1.01 2.64 12.50
C GLU A 181 -1.70 3.77 11.73
N HIS A 182 -2.64 4.44 12.40
CA HIS A 182 -3.38 5.62 11.93
C HIS A 182 -3.60 6.60 13.09
N LEU A 183 -3.91 7.87 12.79
CA LEU A 183 -4.36 8.81 13.81
C LEU A 183 -5.73 8.37 14.34
N PRO A 184 -5.87 8.03 15.63
CA PRO A 184 -7.10 7.46 16.16
C PRO A 184 -8.17 8.52 16.42
N ALA A 185 -9.42 8.07 16.48
CA ALA A 185 -10.58 8.95 16.67
C ALA A 185 -10.56 9.71 18.02
N ASP A 186 -10.11 9.06 19.10
CA ASP A 186 -9.98 9.70 20.43
C ASP A 186 -8.97 10.86 20.42
N LEU A 187 -7.84 10.70 19.72
CA LEU A 187 -6.82 11.72 19.55
C LEU A 187 -7.31 12.89 18.69
N LEU A 188 -7.98 12.59 17.57
CA LEU A 188 -8.52 13.63 16.69
C LEU A 188 -9.62 14.45 17.38
N ASN A 189 -10.45 13.82 18.20
CA ASN A 189 -11.59 14.46 18.86
C ASN A 189 -11.30 14.92 20.30
N ALA A 190 -10.08 14.73 20.80
CA ALA A 190 -9.69 15.01 22.19
C ALA A 190 -10.53 14.26 23.26
N ASN A 191 -11.02 13.06 22.94
CA ASN A 191 -11.84 12.24 23.84
C ASN A 191 -10.98 11.22 24.61
N ASN A 192 -11.46 10.72 25.74
CA ASN A 192 -10.82 9.62 26.49
C ASN A 192 -9.36 9.89 26.93
N GLU A 193 -9.03 11.15 27.25
CA GLU A 193 -7.69 11.55 27.75
C GLU A 193 -6.51 11.12 26.84
N PRO A 194 -6.52 11.48 25.54
CA PRO A 194 -5.59 10.89 24.57
C PRO A 194 -4.14 11.30 24.80
N LEU A 195 -3.90 12.45 25.46
CA LEU A 195 -2.56 12.85 25.90
C LEU A 195 -1.99 11.94 26.98
N SER A 196 -2.83 11.41 27.88
CA SER A 196 -2.39 10.44 28.87
C SER A 196 -2.01 9.13 28.19
N ALA A 197 -2.88 8.64 27.29
CA ALA A 197 -2.60 7.43 26.52
C ALA A 197 -1.29 7.55 25.71
N LEU A 198 -1.04 8.68 25.03
CA LEU A 198 0.22 8.91 24.32
C LEU A 198 1.44 8.93 25.25
N ARG A 199 1.30 9.42 26.50
CA ARG A 199 2.41 9.44 27.47
C ARG A 199 2.77 8.04 27.95
N ASP A 200 1.78 7.17 28.08
CA ASP A 200 1.95 5.78 28.51
C ASP A 200 2.62 4.91 27.44
N LEU A 201 2.54 5.31 26.16
CA LEU A 201 3.24 4.61 25.08
C LEU A 201 4.77 4.78 25.20
N PRO A 202 5.55 3.75 24.81
CA PRO A 202 7.01 3.84 24.76
C PRO A 202 7.47 4.94 23.78
N PRO A 203 8.63 5.57 24.02
CA PRO A 203 9.23 6.49 23.06
C PRO A 203 9.61 5.77 21.78
N ALA A 204 9.30 6.39 20.64
CA ALA A 204 9.70 5.91 19.32
C ALA A 204 10.73 6.85 18.69
N GLU A 205 11.52 6.34 17.75
CA GLU A 205 12.33 7.15 16.86
C GLU A 205 11.46 7.87 15.82
N VAL A 206 12.00 8.92 15.20
CA VAL A 206 11.32 9.61 14.08
C VAL A 206 11.30 8.68 12.87
N PRO A 207 10.13 8.28 12.36
CA PRO A 207 10.06 7.41 11.19
C PRO A 207 10.52 8.16 9.93
N PRO A 208 11.14 7.47 8.95
CA PRO A 208 11.47 8.08 7.67
C PRO A 208 10.20 8.52 6.94
N GLU A 209 10.20 9.68 6.26
CA GLU A 209 8.99 10.19 5.55
C GLU A 209 8.42 9.16 4.54
N ALA A 210 9.28 8.30 4.00
CA ALA A 210 8.97 7.23 3.07
C ALA A 210 7.96 6.17 3.56
N VAL A 211 7.52 6.22 4.83
CA VAL A 211 6.52 5.33 5.42
C VAL A 211 5.48 6.09 6.27
N VAL A 212 5.50 7.43 6.24
CA VAL A 212 4.56 8.23 7.04
C VAL A 212 3.43 8.74 6.17
N VAL A 213 2.21 8.27 6.45
CA VAL A 213 1.02 8.60 5.66
C VAL A 213 0.28 9.82 6.21
N GLU A 214 0.42 10.07 7.51
CA GLU A 214 -0.20 11.20 8.21
C GLU A 214 0.56 11.51 9.51
N GLY A 215 0.30 12.68 10.08
CA GLY A 215 0.95 13.05 11.33
C GLY A 215 0.25 14.18 12.08
N MET A 216 0.62 14.27 13.35
CA MET A 216 0.10 15.27 14.28
C MET A 216 1.20 15.70 15.23
N TRP A 217 1.37 17.00 15.45
CA TRP A 217 2.16 17.48 16.58
C TRP A 217 1.30 18.21 17.57
N ILE A 218 1.64 18.05 18.85
CA ILE A 218 0.94 18.64 19.99
C ILE A 218 1.98 19.42 20.79
N ASN A 219 1.79 20.72 20.90
CA ASN A 219 2.64 21.61 21.67
C ASN A 219 1.90 22.06 22.93
N GLU A 220 2.14 21.36 24.05
CA GLU A 220 1.45 21.65 25.31
C GLU A 220 1.74 23.06 25.85
N PRO A 221 2.99 23.56 25.86
CA PRO A 221 3.26 24.93 26.33
C PRO A 221 2.50 26.01 25.56
N LYS A 222 2.36 25.85 24.23
CA LYS A 222 1.70 26.83 23.36
C LYS A 222 0.21 26.56 23.15
N LYS A 223 -0.30 25.43 23.63
CA LYS A 223 -1.62 24.89 23.29
C LYS A 223 -1.91 24.94 21.78
N SER A 224 -0.97 24.43 20.99
CA SER A 224 -1.10 24.40 19.52
C SER A 224 -0.94 23.00 18.97
N ILE A 225 -1.69 22.67 17.92
CA ILE A 225 -1.69 21.41 17.23
C ILE A 225 -1.56 21.67 15.74
N GLY A 226 -0.68 20.93 15.07
CA GLY A 226 -0.70 20.81 13.62
C GLY A 226 -1.05 19.39 13.21
N VAL A 227 -1.86 19.27 12.16
CA VAL A 227 -2.31 18.01 11.58
C VAL A 227 -2.00 18.01 10.10
N TRP A 228 -1.58 16.88 9.56
CA TRP A 228 -1.35 16.68 8.13
C TRP A 228 -1.55 15.23 7.71
N GLY A 229 -1.79 15.00 6.43
CA GLY A 229 -2.05 13.69 5.85
C GLY A 229 -2.86 13.81 4.57
N ALA A 230 -3.70 12.82 4.29
CA ALA A 230 -4.59 12.83 3.14
C ALA A 230 -5.73 13.88 3.27
N ARG A 231 -6.38 14.21 2.16
CA ARG A 231 -7.51 15.17 2.14
C ARG A 231 -8.67 14.74 3.04
N ALA A 232 -8.94 13.44 3.17
CA ALA A 232 -9.99 12.94 4.07
C ALA A 232 -9.77 13.41 5.52
N LEU A 233 -8.51 13.44 5.97
CA LEU A 233 -8.14 13.99 7.28
C LEU A 233 -8.30 15.52 7.32
N HIS A 234 -7.94 16.23 6.24
CA HIS A 234 -8.16 17.68 6.14
C HIS A 234 -9.66 18.05 6.24
N GLU A 235 -10.55 17.24 5.66
CA GLU A 235 -12.00 17.43 5.75
C GLU A 235 -12.52 17.29 7.20
N LYS A 236 -11.83 16.50 8.05
CA LYS A 236 -12.11 16.37 9.50
C LYS A 236 -11.57 17.56 10.33
N LEU A 237 -10.80 18.48 9.76
CA LEU A 237 -10.17 19.59 10.50
C LEU A 237 -11.14 20.47 11.31
N PRO A 238 -12.37 20.80 10.84
CA PRO A 238 -13.35 21.52 11.65
C PRO A 238 -13.77 20.75 12.91
N ASP A 239 -13.92 19.43 12.82
CA ASP A 239 -14.28 18.59 13.96
C ASP A 239 -13.13 18.45 14.95
N ILE A 240 -11.89 18.30 14.43
CA ILE A 240 -10.67 18.29 15.26
C ILE A 240 -10.56 19.60 16.06
N ARG A 241 -10.78 20.76 15.41
CA ARG A 241 -10.80 22.08 16.08
C ARG A 241 -11.84 22.14 17.20
N LYS A 242 -12.99 21.52 17.01
CA LYS A 242 -14.07 21.48 18.00
C LYS A 242 -13.71 20.58 19.18
N GLY A 243 -13.10 19.43 18.94
CA GLY A 243 -12.65 18.50 19.98
C GLY A 243 -11.59 19.13 20.88
N TRP A 244 -10.62 19.82 20.29
CA TRP A 244 -9.52 20.48 21.02
C TRP A 244 -9.87 21.92 21.46
N GLU A 245 -10.97 22.09 22.20
CA GLU A 245 -11.41 23.41 22.66
C GLU A 245 -10.32 24.12 23.48
N GLY A 246 -10.04 25.38 23.14
CA GLY A 246 -8.99 26.18 23.77
C GLY A 246 -7.57 25.94 23.25
N TRP A 247 -7.40 25.08 22.23
CA TRP A 247 -6.16 24.93 21.49
C TRP A 247 -6.24 25.60 20.11
N THR A 248 -5.10 25.98 19.56
CA THR A 248 -4.98 26.41 18.17
C THR A 248 -4.69 25.18 17.31
N VAL A 249 -5.64 24.78 16.46
CA VAL A 249 -5.45 23.65 15.53
C VAL A 249 -5.35 24.16 14.09
N GLU A 250 -4.22 23.86 13.46
CA GLU A 250 -3.91 24.24 12.08
C GLU A 250 -3.60 23.02 11.19
N TRP A 251 -3.79 23.19 9.89
CA TRP A 251 -3.33 22.22 8.90
C TRP A 251 -1.88 22.55 8.54
N ALA A 252 -1.03 21.53 8.53
CA ALA A 252 0.37 21.68 8.18
C ALA A 252 0.59 21.47 6.69
N GLU A 253 0.69 22.56 5.93
CA GLU A 253 0.77 22.51 4.46
C GLU A 253 2.03 21.77 3.97
N ARG A 254 3.14 21.86 4.71
CA ARG A 254 4.37 21.11 4.41
C ARG A 254 4.51 19.82 5.21
N GLY A 255 3.45 19.41 5.92
CA GLY A 255 3.31 18.15 6.63
C GLY A 255 4.54 17.72 7.43
N TYR A 256 5.19 16.64 6.99
CA TYR A 256 6.37 16.05 7.61
C TYR A 256 7.50 17.07 7.87
N GLU A 257 7.76 18.00 6.93
CA GLU A 257 8.80 19.03 7.07
C GLU A 257 8.51 20.01 8.22
N GLU A 258 7.25 20.37 8.41
CA GLU A 258 6.81 21.25 9.50
C GLU A 258 6.83 20.53 10.84
N GLN A 259 6.40 19.28 10.88
CA GLN A 259 6.49 18.46 12.09
C GLN A 259 7.95 18.28 12.53
N CYS A 260 8.88 18.09 11.59
CA CYS A 260 10.32 18.12 11.87
C CYS A 260 10.75 19.46 12.48
N GLN A 261 10.33 20.60 11.92
CA GLN A 261 10.69 21.92 12.47
C GLN A 261 10.20 22.10 13.91
N VAL A 262 9.03 21.57 14.26
CA VAL A 262 8.49 21.60 15.63
C VAL A 262 9.21 20.63 16.56
N ALA A 263 9.52 19.43 16.08
CA ALA A 263 10.26 18.41 16.81
C ALA A 263 11.73 18.77 17.08
N GLY A 264 12.31 19.65 16.25
CA GLY A 264 13.75 19.80 16.13
C GLY A 264 14.35 18.86 15.05
N PRO A 265 15.68 18.82 14.87
CA PRO A 265 16.33 18.27 13.67
C PRO A 265 16.34 16.73 13.55
N ALA A 266 15.32 16.03 14.05
CA ALA A 266 15.32 14.57 14.13
C ALA A 266 14.89 13.84 12.85
N GLY A 267 14.10 14.48 11.96
CA GLY A 267 13.65 13.87 10.70
C GLY A 267 14.38 14.36 9.45
N VAL A 268 14.40 13.53 8.40
CA VAL A 268 15.00 13.84 7.10
C VAL A 268 13.92 13.76 6.02
N PRO A 269 13.44 14.92 5.50
CA PRO A 269 12.47 14.93 4.42
C PRO A 269 13.02 14.25 3.15
N LEU A 270 12.14 13.53 2.48
CA LEU A 270 12.40 12.77 1.27
C LEU A 270 12.65 13.70 0.08
N ARG A 271 13.82 13.53 -0.54
CA ARG A 271 14.15 14.29 -1.74
C ARG A 271 13.31 13.81 -2.91
N GLU A 272 13.06 14.69 -3.88
CA GLU A 272 12.25 14.36 -5.05
C GLU A 272 12.77 13.13 -5.79
N ALA A 273 14.09 12.99 -5.95
CA ALA A 273 14.68 11.83 -6.59
C ALA A 273 14.43 10.52 -5.81
N GLU A 274 14.43 10.56 -4.48
CA GLU A 274 14.17 9.37 -3.65
C GLU A 274 12.69 8.97 -3.70
N ALA A 275 11.79 9.95 -3.71
CA ALA A 275 10.36 9.72 -3.91
C ALA A 275 10.06 9.16 -5.30
N LEU A 276 10.67 9.71 -6.35
CA LEU A 276 10.54 9.21 -7.72
C LEU A 276 11.07 7.79 -7.87
N ALA A 277 12.15 7.44 -7.17
CA ALA A 277 12.70 6.09 -7.20
C ALA A 277 11.74 5.01 -6.68
N LYS A 278 10.72 5.39 -5.90
CA LYS A 278 9.64 4.51 -5.45
C LYS A 278 8.49 4.37 -6.47
N LEU A 279 8.30 5.36 -7.34
CA LEU A 279 7.18 5.40 -8.31
C LEU A 279 7.59 4.91 -9.70
N LEU A 280 8.75 5.36 -10.18
CA LEU A 280 9.17 5.17 -11.57
C LEU A 280 9.39 3.72 -12.00
N PRO A 281 9.87 2.78 -11.16
CA PRO A 281 9.99 1.39 -11.56
C PRO A 281 8.68 0.78 -12.06
N THR A 282 7.56 1.05 -11.36
CA THR A 282 6.23 0.57 -11.75
C THR A 282 5.74 1.27 -13.02
N ILE A 283 5.96 2.58 -13.13
CA ILE A 283 5.58 3.38 -14.31
C ILE A 283 6.34 2.94 -15.58
N LEU A 284 7.63 2.62 -15.45
CA LEU A 284 8.47 2.16 -16.56
C LEU A 284 8.19 0.71 -16.97
N SER A 285 7.62 -0.08 -16.07
CA SER A 285 7.32 -1.48 -16.32
C SER A 285 6.19 -1.64 -17.33
N THR A 286 6.47 -2.39 -18.39
CA THR A 286 5.50 -2.77 -19.43
C THR A 286 4.83 -4.10 -19.10
N LYS A 287 5.28 -4.76 -18.02
CA LYS A 287 4.85 -6.09 -17.63
C LYS A 287 3.42 -6.04 -17.14
N ARG A 288 2.64 -7.03 -17.58
CA ARG A 288 1.28 -7.27 -17.08
C ARG A 288 1.35 -7.90 -15.69
N PHE A 289 0.27 -7.76 -14.92
CA PHE A 289 0.11 -8.52 -13.68
C PHE A 289 0.00 -9.99 -14.06
N ASP A 290 1.10 -10.71 -13.91
CA ASP A 290 1.07 -12.14 -14.01
C ASP A 290 0.86 -12.70 -12.61
N ILE A 291 -0.39 -13.05 -12.31
CA ILE A 291 -0.80 -13.76 -11.10
C ILE A 291 0.10 -14.97 -10.87
N SER A 292 0.56 -15.65 -11.93
CA SER A 292 1.46 -16.79 -11.79
C SER A 292 2.85 -16.39 -11.27
N THR A 293 3.30 -15.17 -11.57
CA THR A 293 4.56 -14.63 -11.06
C THR A 293 4.43 -14.08 -9.64
N VAL A 294 3.31 -13.43 -9.29
CA VAL A 294 3.00 -13.03 -7.90
C VAL A 294 2.81 -14.26 -7.00
N LEU A 295 2.07 -15.27 -7.47
CA LEU A 295 1.97 -16.57 -6.80
C LEU A 295 3.31 -17.32 -6.77
N GLY A 296 4.20 -17.07 -7.75
CA GLY A 296 5.56 -17.58 -7.75
C GLY A 296 6.42 -16.95 -6.65
N ALA A 297 6.28 -15.64 -6.42
CA ALA A 297 6.98 -14.87 -5.40
C ALA A 297 6.45 -15.20 -3.98
N LEU A 298 5.12 -15.11 -3.77
CA LEU A 298 4.46 -15.53 -2.53
C LEU A 298 4.68 -17.02 -2.26
N GLY A 299 4.60 -17.83 -3.32
CA GLY A 299 4.93 -19.25 -3.30
C GLY A 299 6.40 -19.50 -2.96
N GLY A 300 7.32 -18.58 -3.24
CA GLY A 300 8.72 -18.66 -2.85
C GLY A 300 8.91 -18.56 -1.34
N GLY A 301 8.22 -17.63 -0.69
CA GLY A 301 8.18 -17.51 0.78
C GLY A 301 7.54 -18.72 1.43
N LEU A 302 6.33 -19.09 0.97
CA LEU A 302 5.63 -20.30 1.42
C LEU A 302 6.45 -21.57 1.16
N LYS A 303 7.18 -21.65 0.05
CA LYS A 303 8.06 -22.78 -0.27
C LYS A 303 9.29 -22.81 0.62
N LYS A 304 9.87 -21.68 1.01
CA LYS A 304 10.95 -21.64 2.00
C LYS A 304 10.46 -22.12 3.37
N THR A 305 9.31 -21.63 3.84
CA THR A 305 8.72 -22.04 5.12
C THR A 305 8.29 -23.51 5.08
N ALA A 306 7.62 -23.95 4.01
CA ALA A 306 7.21 -25.33 3.84
C ALA A 306 8.40 -26.28 3.64
N MET A 307 9.50 -25.84 3.01
CA MET A 307 10.72 -26.64 2.89
C MET A 307 11.42 -26.80 4.24
N LYS A 308 11.44 -25.76 5.08
CA LYS A 308 11.90 -25.85 6.48
C LYS A 308 11.03 -26.82 7.27
N ALA A 309 9.70 -26.68 7.20
CA ALA A 309 8.76 -27.57 7.88
C ALA A 309 8.87 -29.02 7.40
N THR A 310 9.04 -29.25 6.08
CA THR A 310 9.25 -30.59 5.50
C THR A 310 10.57 -31.19 5.96
N GLY A 311 11.63 -30.39 6.07
CA GLY A 311 12.92 -30.81 6.63
C GLY A 311 12.80 -31.24 8.09
N CYS A 312 12.14 -30.44 8.94
CA CYS A 312 11.86 -30.81 10.32
C CYS A 312 11.03 -32.08 10.42
N LEU A 313 9.97 -32.22 9.62
CA LEU A 313 9.12 -33.40 9.59
C LEU A 313 9.91 -34.65 9.18
N LEU A 314 10.78 -34.55 8.17
CA LEU A 314 11.65 -35.66 7.76
C LEU A 314 12.61 -36.07 8.88
N ILE A 315 13.20 -35.12 9.60
CA ILE A 315 14.06 -35.42 10.75
C ILE A 315 13.26 -36.16 11.82
N VAL A 316 12.08 -35.68 12.19
CA VAL A 316 11.21 -36.31 13.20
C VAL A 316 10.78 -37.73 12.77
N LEU A 317 10.46 -37.93 11.49
CA LEU A 317 10.05 -39.25 10.99
C LEU A 317 11.22 -40.23 10.83
N CYS A 318 12.41 -39.75 10.47
CA CYS A 318 13.58 -40.60 10.24
C CYS A 318 14.38 -40.88 11.52
N LEU A 319 14.35 -40.00 12.53
CA LEU A 319 15.12 -40.16 13.77
C LEU A 319 14.80 -41.48 14.51
N PRO A 320 13.54 -41.90 14.70
CA PRO A 320 13.23 -43.20 15.31
C PRO A 320 13.77 -44.39 14.51
N LEU A 321 13.81 -44.29 13.17
CA LEU A 321 14.35 -45.35 12.30
C LEU A 321 15.87 -45.45 12.46
N VAL A 322 16.56 -44.32 12.60
CA VAL A 322 18.01 -44.29 12.86
C VAL A 322 18.32 -44.90 14.24
N ILE A 323 17.56 -44.53 15.27
CA ILE A 323 17.70 -45.12 16.62
C ILE A 323 17.48 -46.63 16.57
N PHE A 324 16.45 -47.10 15.86
CA PHE A 324 16.22 -48.53 15.66
C PHE A 324 17.39 -49.22 14.94
N GLY A 325 17.99 -48.57 13.94
CA GLY A 325 19.18 -49.09 13.26
C GLY A 325 20.40 -49.24 14.17
N LEU A 326 20.62 -48.26 15.04
CA LEU A 326 21.68 -48.30 16.05
C LEU A 326 21.47 -49.46 17.04
N VAL A 327 20.24 -49.70 17.47
CA VAL A 327 19.91 -50.76 18.44
C VAL A 327 19.91 -52.15 17.81
N SER A 328 19.36 -52.31 16.60
CA SER A 328 19.17 -53.62 15.96
C SER A 328 20.35 -54.08 15.09
N GLY A 329 21.24 -53.16 14.69
CA GLY A 329 22.34 -53.42 13.74
C GLY A 329 21.90 -53.62 12.29
N ASN A 330 20.60 -53.58 11.98
CA ASN A 330 20.07 -53.86 10.64
C ASN A 330 19.95 -52.59 9.78
N TRP A 331 21.10 -52.02 9.40
CA TRP A 331 21.18 -50.77 8.65
C TRP A 331 20.58 -50.84 7.24
N LYS A 332 20.57 -52.02 6.60
CA LYS A 332 19.99 -52.19 5.26
C LYS A 332 18.48 -51.93 5.27
N ALA A 333 17.76 -52.50 6.24
CA ALA A 333 16.32 -52.29 6.38
C ALA A 333 16.00 -50.81 6.69
N VAL A 334 16.80 -50.20 7.58
CA VAL A 334 16.63 -48.80 8.00
C VAL A 334 16.81 -47.82 6.83
N LEU A 335 17.85 -48.01 6.01
CA LEU A 335 18.08 -47.17 4.84
C LEU A 335 16.96 -47.28 3.80
N ILE A 336 16.43 -48.49 3.58
CA ILE A 336 15.28 -48.70 2.69
C ILE A 336 14.04 -47.97 3.24
N SER A 337 13.76 -48.10 4.53
CA SER A 337 12.64 -47.41 5.17
C SER A 337 12.77 -45.89 5.10
N ILE A 338 13.95 -45.32 5.35
CA ILE A 338 14.21 -43.88 5.22
C ILE A 338 13.98 -43.42 3.77
N ALA A 339 14.50 -44.15 2.78
CA ALA A 339 14.31 -43.81 1.37
C ALA A 339 12.82 -43.80 0.96
N ILE A 340 12.04 -44.78 1.44
CA ILE A 340 10.60 -44.85 1.21
C ILE A 340 9.89 -43.66 1.87
N THR A 341 10.20 -43.36 3.13
CA THR A 341 9.62 -42.22 3.86
C THR A 341 9.90 -40.91 3.14
N CYS A 342 11.15 -40.67 2.72
CA CYS A 342 11.53 -39.51 1.91
C CYS A 342 10.71 -39.42 0.62
N ALA A 343 10.59 -40.53 -0.12
CA ALA A 343 9.81 -40.56 -1.36
C ALA A 343 8.33 -40.24 -1.14
N VAL A 344 7.72 -40.79 -0.08
CA VAL A 344 6.32 -40.54 0.28
C VAL A 344 6.09 -39.08 0.66
N VAL A 345 6.95 -38.51 1.52
CA VAL A 345 6.84 -37.10 1.94
C VAL A 345 7.00 -36.15 0.74
N ILE A 346 7.97 -36.41 -0.15
CA ILE A 346 8.16 -35.61 -1.38
C ILE A 346 6.93 -35.72 -2.30
N ALA A 347 6.39 -36.93 -2.47
CA ALA A 347 5.21 -37.15 -3.30
C ALA A 347 3.96 -36.46 -2.71
N ALA A 348 3.75 -36.55 -1.40
CA ALA A 348 2.66 -35.89 -0.69
C ALA A 348 2.77 -34.36 -0.83
N PHE A 349 3.97 -33.80 -0.64
CA PHE A 349 4.23 -32.37 -0.83
C PHE A 349 3.91 -31.91 -2.26
N LYS A 350 4.42 -32.63 -3.28
CA LYS A 350 4.11 -32.36 -4.70
C LYS A 350 2.61 -32.44 -5.00
N MET A 351 1.90 -33.34 -4.33
CA MET A 351 0.44 -33.50 -4.50
C MET A 351 -0.32 -32.32 -3.89
N ILE A 352 0.07 -31.88 -2.69
CA ILE A 352 -0.49 -30.68 -2.04
C ILE A 352 -0.19 -29.44 -2.89
N GLU A 353 1.05 -29.26 -3.34
CA GLU A 353 1.45 -28.13 -4.21
C GLU A 353 0.58 -28.08 -5.49
N ARG A 354 0.39 -29.22 -6.16
CA ARG A 354 -0.47 -29.31 -7.35
C ARG A 354 -1.93 -29.03 -7.02
N ARG A 355 -2.44 -29.51 -5.89
CA ARG A 355 -3.84 -29.30 -5.47
C ARG A 355 -4.10 -27.84 -5.12
N VAL A 356 -3.19 -27.21 -4.39
CA VAL A 356 -3.22 -25.78 -4.07
C VAL A 356 -3.18 -24.97 -5.36
N LYS A 357 -2.19 -25.20 -6.24
CA LYS A 357 -2.11 -24.53 -7.55
C LYS A 357 -3.39 -24.67 -8.37
N ARG A 358 -3.96 -25.88 -8.46
CA ARG A 358 -5.24 -26.12 -9.16
C ARG A 358 -6.41 -25.41 -8.49
N SER A 359 -6.52 -25.48 -7.17
CA SER A 359 -7.61 -24.83 -6.42
C SER A 359 -7.53 -23.31 -6.52
N PHE A 360 -6.33 -22.72 -6.57
CA PHE A 360 -6.15 -21.29 -6.76
C PHE A 360 -6.44 -20.88 -8.21
N ALA A 361 -5.91 -21.61 -9.20
CA ALA A 361 -6.22 -21.38 -10.61
C ALA A 361 -7.73 -21.49 -10.91
N SER A 362 -8.45 -22.39 -10.25
CA SER A 362 -9.91 -22.51 -10.40
C SER A 362 -10.71 -21.45 -9.63
N LYS A 363 -10.14 -20.86 -8.58
CA LYS A 363 -10.80 -19.86 -7.72
C LYS A 363 -10.47 -18.42 -8.09
N VAL A 364 -9.53 -18.20 -9.01
CA VAL A 364 -9.23 -16.88 -9.58
C VAL A 364 -9.68 -16.88 -11.04
N PRO A 365 -10.96 -16.54 -11.32
CA PRO A 365 -11.44 -16.39 -12.69
C PRO A 365 -10.59 -15.33 -13.41
N GLY A 366 -9.92 -15.71 -14.50
CA GLY A 366 -9.10 -14.79 -15.31
C GLY A 366 -7.58 -14.88 -15.10
N ALA A 367 -7.09 -15.75 -14.22
CA ALA A 367 -5.66 -16.04 -14.13
C ALA A 367 -5.18 -16.77 -15.41
N GLY A 368 -4.71 -16.00 -16.40
CA GLY A 368 -4.33 -16.47 -17.74
C GLY A 368 -5.19 -15.92 -18.88
N ASP A 369 -6.01 -14.89 -18.63
CA ASP A 369 -6.69 -14.22 -19.75
C ASP A 369 -5.70 -13.33 -20.51
N ASP A 370 -5.10 -13.89 -21.57
CA ASP A 370 -4.21 -13.18 -22.52
C ASP A 370 -4.87 -11.94 -23.17
N ARG A 371 -6.18 -11.74 -22.94
CA ARG A 371 -7.00 -10.67 -23.52
C ARG A 371 -6.85 -9.30 -22.89
N ALA A 372 -6.19 -9.15 -21.73
CA ALA A 372 -5.92 -7.81 -21.21
C ALA A 372 -5.14 -6.99 -22.25
N PRO A 373 -5.44 -5.70 -22.47
CA PRO A 373 -4.69 -4.88 -23.42
C PRO A 373 -3.23 -4.71 -22.96
N PRO A 374 -2.31 -4.38 -23.89
CA PRO A 374 -0.97 -3.95 -23.50
C PRO A 374 -1.04 -2.64 -22.67
N ALA A 375 -0.01 -2.36 -21.88
CA ALA A 375 0.06 -1.11 -21.10
C ALA A 375 -0.01 0.12 -22.01
N ALA A 376 -0.65 1.19 -21.54
CA ALA A 376 -0.75 2.47 -22.20
C ALA A 376 0.63 3.08 -22.48
N GLY A 377 0.72 3.88 -23.54
CA GLY A 377 1.98 4.47 -23.98
C GLY A 377 2.89 3.52 -24.76
N PRO A 378 4.15 3.94 -25.03
CA PRO A 378 5.06 3.19 -25.89
C PRO A 378 5.48 1.85 -25.28
N LEU A 379 5.36 0.74 -26.00
CA LEU A 379 5.77 -0.58 -25.50
C LEU A 379 7.29 -0.81 -25.51
N GLU A 380 7.99 -0.10 -26.39
CA GLU A 380 9.44 -0.17 -26.50
C GLU A 380 10.11 0.58 -25.34
N GLU A 381 10.99 -0.12 -24.61
CA GLU A 381 11.67 0.42 -23.43
C GLU A 381 12.39 1.77 -23.69
N PRO A 382 13.18 1.93 -24.78
CA PRO A 382 13.88 3.19 -25.03
C PRO A 382 12.91 4.37 -25.21
N LEU A 383 11.81 4.16 -25.93
CA LEU A 383 10.82 5.21 -26.20
C LEU A 383 10.00 5.52 -24.95
N ARG A 384 9.63 4.51 -24.14
CA ARG A 384 8.96 4.72 -22.86
C ARG A 384 9.83 5.54 -21.91
N ARG A 385 11.11 5.17 -21.76
CA ARG A 385 12.10 5.92 -20.96
C ARG A 385 12.23 7.36 -21.43
N GLN A 386 12.32 7.57 -22.74
CA GLN A 386 12.40 8.91 -23.32
C GLN A 386 11.17 9.77 -22.98
N ARG A 387 9.95 9.22 -23.11
CA ARG A 387 8.72 9.96 -22.77
C ARG A 387 8.64 10.27 -21.27
N ILE A 388 9.03 9.34 -20.41
CA ILE A 388 9.08 9.59 -18.97
C ILE A 388 10.11 10.67 -18.62
N ASP A 389 11.29 10.67 -19.23
CA ASP A 389 12.29 11.73 -19.00
C ASP A 389 11.78 13.11 -19.46
N GLN A 390 11.09 13.17 -20.60
CA GLN A 390 10.43 14.41 -21.06
C GLN A 390 9.35 14.88 -20.09
N LEU A 391 8.55 13.95 -19.56
CA LEU A 391 7.52 14.24 -18.58
C LEU A 391 8.11 14.78 -17.26
N LEU A 392 9.18 14.16 -16.77
CA LEU A 392 9.92 14.61 -15.59
C LEU A 392 10.41 16.05 -15.77
N ILE A 393 11.00 16.36 -16.93
CA ILE A 393 11.45 17.72 -17.26
C ILE A 393 10.27 18.70 -17.29
N ALA A 394 9.16 18.32 -17.92
CA ALA A 394 7.96 19.16 -18.01
C ALA A 394 7.33 19.44 -16.63
N ALA A 395 7.40 18.47 -15.71
CA ALA A 395 6.95 18.62 -14.33
C ALA A 395 7.95 19.37 -13.42
N GLY A 396 9.12 19.74 -13.93
CA GLY A 396 10.19 20.37 -13.15
C GLY A 396 10.79 19.44 -12.10
N LEU A 397 10.92 18.15 -12.43
CA LEU A 397 11.42 17.08 -11.56
C LEU A 397 12.79 16.57 -12.04
N PRO A 398 13.57 15.91 -11.16
CA PRO A 398 14.85 15.29 -11.53
C PRO A 398 14.73 14.36 -12.72
N ARG A 399 15.76 14.35 -13.58
CA ARG A 399 15.77 13.50 -14.78
C ARG A 399 15.91 12.04 -14.42
N LEU A 400 15.50 11.15 -15.33
CA LEU A 400 15.52 9.71 -15.08
C LEU A 400 16.93 9.21 -14.71
N VAL A 401 17.98 9.73 -15.37
CA VAL A 401 19.39 9.38 -15.09
C VAL A 401 19.85 9.72 -13.67
N GLU A 402 19.21 10.69 -13.01
CA GLU A 402 19.51 11.09 -11.63
C GLU A 402 18.78 10.20 -10.62
N VAL A 403 17.63 9.64 -11.00
CA VAL A 403 16.76 8.83 -10.15
C VAL A 403 17.14 7.34 -10.20
N GLU A 404 17.49 6.81 -11.37
CA GLU A 404 17.79 5.39 -11.57
C GLU A 404 18.82 4.78 -10.61
N PRO A 405 19.91 5.48 -10.23
CA PRO A 405 20.85 4.96 -9.24
C PRO A 405 20.23 4.69 -7.86
N LEU A 406 19.07 5.29 -7.58
CA LEU A 406 18.32 5.15 -6.33
C LEU A 406 17.22 4.10 -6.41
N PHE A 407 16.98 3.48 -7.58
CA PHE A 407 15.99 2.42 -7.70
C PHE A 407 16.28 1.30 -6.70
N PRO A 408 15.23 0.76 -6.04
CA PRO A 408 15.41 -0.31 -5.09
C PRO A 408 16.08 -1.50 -5.78
N LYS A 409 17.13 -2.04 -5.17
CA LYS A 409 17.85 -3.22 -5.68
C LYS A 409 17.02 -4.52 -5.59
N LYS A 410 15.81 -4.45 -5.02
CA LYS A 410 14.89 -5.57 -4.91
C LYS A 410 14.46 -6.06 -6.30
N SER A 411 14.04 -7.31 -6.37
CA SER A 411 13.63 -7.89 -7.65
C SER A 411 12.40 -7.16 -8.17
N GLU A 412 12.27 -6.97 -9.48
CA GLU A 412 11.10 -6.30 -10.11
C GLU A 412 9.74 -6.90 -9.68
N LEU A 413 9.75 -8.10 -9.09
CA LEU A 413 8.57 -8.77 -8.55
C LEU A 413 8.14 -8.29 -7.18
N ASP A 414 9.06 -7.78 -6.37
CA ASP A 414 8.74 -7.18 -5.08
C ASP A 414 7.98 -5.85 -5.27
N LEU A 415 8.16 -5.19 -6.42
CA LEU A 415 7.51 -3.91 -6.78
C LEU A 415 6.08 -4.05 -7.31
N LEU A 416 5.65 -5.26 -7.65
CA LEU A 416 4.29 -5.55 -8.12
C LEU A 416 3.40 -6.15 -7.03
N GLY A 417 3.96 -6.49 -5.87
CA GLY A 417 3.28 -7.11 -4.74
C GLY A 417 3.27 -6.29 -3.45
N SER A 418 3.85 -5.08 -3.50
CA SER A 418 3.76 -4.02 -2.49
C SER A 418 2.85 -2.93 -3.02
#